data_AF-A0A9X3F064-F1
#
_entry.id   AF-A0A9X3F064-F1
#
_cell.length_a   1.000
_cell.length_b   1.000
_cell.length_c   1.000
_cell.angle_alpha   90.00
_cell.angle_beta   90.00
_cell.angle_gamma   90.00
#
_symmetry.space_group_name_H-M   'P 1'
#
loop_
_entity.id
_entity.type
_entity.pdbx_description
1 polymer ?
#
loop_
_entity_poly.entity_id
_entity_poly.type
_entity_poly.pdbx_seq_one_letter_code
_entity_poly.pdbx_strand_id
1 'polypeptide(L)'
;MRAPPAGTHVPAWLLAVIARGLRPEPESRWPSMEDLLRALDRSRSRVRPTLAAATLAAVLAGAGGYLAARPAPVDETCNGSGQEIAAIWGAREREEIDRRFAGLGPYHSTELWPPIAAALDAYAGGWMTAHKNACLAHRRGENSEALLDQRMVCLAQRKAGLGEAIAVLRAADGEVAARGLEIIRGLQPVDDCADLRALANEAPLPEDPELRAALADQRARLERVGALDRAGREIAAIELAEEVLAAAHALRRGRPWPRRCSPAPG
;
A
#
# COMPACT_ATOMS: atom_id res chain seq x y z
N MET A 1 43.96 20.37 52.45
CA MET A 1 43.62 19.84 51.11
C MET A 1 44.66 20.36 50.11
N ARG A 2 45.17 19.52 49.21
CA ARG A 2 46.07 19.98 48.12
C ARG A 2 45.23 20.59 47.00
N ALA A 3 45.72 21.65 46.35
CA ALA A 3 45.05 22.22 45.18
C ALA A 3 44.99 21.19 44.03
N PRO A 4 43.91 21.17 43.22
CA PRO A 4 43.83 20.27 42.07
C PRO A 4 44.92 20.61 41.04
N PRO A 5 45.51 19.62 40.34
CA PRO A 5 46.57 19.84 39.36
C PRO A 5 46.08 20.67 38.16
N ALA A 6 47.01 21.41 37.54
CA ALA A 6 46.72 22.28 36.40
C ALA A 6 46.11 21.48 35.23
N GLY A 7 45.05 22.02 34.62
CA GLY A 7 44.30 21.40 33.52
C GLY A 7 42.97 20.74 33.91
N THR A 8 42.58 20.75 35.20
CA THR A 8 41.31 20.16 35.66
C THR A 8 40.21 21.23 35.76
N HIS A 9 39.11 21.10 35.00
CA HIS A 9 37.95 21.99 35.08
C HIS A 9 36.97 21.58 36.19
N VAL A 10 37.26 21.97 37.44
CA VAL A 10 36.31 21.85 38.56
C VAL A 10 35.67 23.21 38.84
N PRO A 11 34.33 23.34 38.88
CA PRO A 11 33.68 24.59 39.21
C PRO A 11 34.10 25.10 40.60
N ALA A 12 34.48 26.38 40.69
CA ALA A 12 34.99 26.97 41.93
C ALA A 12 34.04 26.81 43.13
N TRP A 13 32.71 26.88 42.88
CA TRP A 13 31.70 26.70 43.92
C TRP A 13 31.70 25.29 44.52
N LEU A 14 31.95 24.26 43.69
CA LEU A 14 31.96 22.86 44.12
C LEU A 14 33.20 22.59 44.97
N LEU A 15 34.37 23.09 44.55
CA LEU A 15 35.59 22.99 45.33
C LEU A 15 35.44 23.69 46.69
N ALA A 16 34.77 24.85 46.74
CA ALA A 16 34.49 25.56 47.99
C ALA A 16 33.58 24.77 48.95
N VAL A 17 32.55 24.09 48.44
CA VAL A 17 31.64 23.25 49.24
C VAL A 17 32.38 22.06 49.84
N ILE A 18 33.21 21.37 49.04
CA ILE A 18 34.01 20.22 49.49
C ILE A 18 35.11 20.66 50.47
N ALA A 19 35.80 21.76 50.18
CA ALA A 19 36.86 22.30 51.04
C ALA A 19 36.33 22.67 52.44
N ARG A 20 35.11 23.22 52.53
CA ARG A 20 34.45 23.47 53.82
C ARG A 20 34.17 22.18 54.60
N GLY A 21 33.72 21.13 53.92
CA GLY A 21 33.42 19.83 54.56
C GLY A 21 34.65 19.12 55.13
N LEU A 22 35.84 19.44 54.62
CA LEU A 22 37.11 18.82 55.00
C LEU A 22 37.98 19.69 55.93
N ARG A 23 37.41 20.71 56.57
CA ARG A 23 38.12 21.53 57.56
C ARG A 23 38.46 20.72 58.82
N PRO A 24 39.61 20.97 59.49
CA PRO A 24 40.03 20.17 60.65
C PRO A 24 39.04 20.29 61.81
N GLU A 25 38.64 21.52 62.16
CA GLU A 25 37.70 21.81 63.26
C GLU A 25 36.26 21.40 62.89
N PRO A 26 35.60 20.51 63.68
CA PRO A 26 34.25 20.00 63.40
C PRO A 26 33.19 21.10 63.23
N GLU A 27 33.22 22.12 64.07
CA GLU A 27 32.28 23.25 64.09
C GLU A 27 32.38 24.14 62.84
N SER A 28 33.50 24.09 62.12
CA SER A 28 33.71 24.84 60.88
C SER A 28 33.23 24.10 59.62
N ARG A 29 32.72 22.87 59.77
CA ARG A 29 32.24 22.01 58.67
C ARG A 29 30.76 22.28 58.36
N TRP A 30 30.11 21.32 57.71
CA TRP A 30 28.66 21.31 57.50
C TRP A 30 27.97 20.75 58.76
N PRO A 31 26.87 21.36 59.23
CA PRO A 31 26.17 20.91 60.44
C PRO A 31 25.65 19.47 60.34
N SER A 32 25.34 19.01 59.13
CA SER A 32 24.94 17.64 58.84
C SER A 32 25.34 17.23 57.41
N MET A 33 25.31 15.92 57.12
CA MET A 33 25.47 15.40 55.76
C MET A 33 24.37 15.91 54.82
N GLU A 34 23.17 16.12 55.35
CA GLU A 34 22.02 16.60 54.59
C GLU A 34 22.23 18.05 54.10
N ASP A 35 22.84 18.91 54.93
CA ASP A 35 23.17 20.28 54.55
C ASP A 35 24.24 20.34 53.46
N LEU A 36 25.22 19.42 53.50
CA LEU A 36 26.21 19.26 52.44
C LEU A 36 25.55 18.83 51.11
N LEU A 37 24.67 17.82 51.16
CA LEU A 37 23.96 17.35 49.96
C LEU A 37 23.08 18.45 49.36
N ARG A 38 22.41 19.26 50.19
CA ARG A 38 21.60 20.40 49.74
C ARG A 38 22.45 21.49 49.06
N ALA A 39 23.67 21.72 49.53
CA ALA A 39 24.61 22.63 48.89
C ALA A 39 25.13 22.11 47.54
N LEU A 40 25.29 20.79 47.40
CA LEU A 40 25.70 20.13 46.15
C LEU A 40 24.57 20.11 45.10
N ASP A 41 23.30 20.01 45.51
CA ASP A 41 22.15 19.91 44.60
C ASP A 41 21.73 21.25 43.97
N ARG A 42 22.38 22.36 44.38
CA ARG A 42 22.05 23.74 43.96
C ARG A 42 22.24 24.00 42.45
N SER A 43 22.97 23.14 41.73
CA SER A 43 23.12 23.22 40.27
C SER A 43 21.95 22.59 39.52
N ARG A 44 21.29 21.57 40.09
CA ARG A 44 20.24 20.77 39.45
C ARG A 44 18.89 21.51 39.35
N SER A 45 18.66 22.50 40.21
CA SER A 45 17.44 23.33 40.21
C SER A 45 17.43 24.41 39.13
N ARG A 46 18.59 24.89 38.66
CA ARG A 46 18.68 25.94 37.63
C ARG A 46 18.49 25.44 36.20
N VAL A 47 18.70 24.15 35.96
CA VAL A 47 18.61 23.52 34.62
C VAL A 47 17.19 23.05 34.26
N ARG A 48 16.31 22.91 35.26
CA ARG A 48 14.93 22.42 35.08
C ARG A 48 14.02 23.35 34.25
N PRO A 49 13.97 24.68 34.47
CA PRO A 49 13.08 25.54 33.68
C PRO A 49 13.56 25.71 32.23
N THR A 50 14.88 25.67 31.98
CA THR A 50 15.45 25.80 30.62
C THR A 50 15.23 24.54 29.79
N LEU A 51 15.33 23.35 30.39
CA LEU A 51 15.00 22.09 29.72
C LEU A 51 13.51 22.00 29.37
N ALA A 52 12.62 22.44 30.26
CA ALA A 52 11.17 22.44 30.00
C ALA A 52 10.79 23.35 28.82
N ALA A 53 11.39 24.54 28.72
CA ALA A 53 11.18 25.46 27.61
C ALA A 53 11.71 24.90 26.28
N ALA A 54 12.88 24.25 26.29
CA ALA A 54 13.47 23.61 25.10
C ALA A 54 12.61 22.43 24.60
N THR A 55 12.09 21.60 25.51
CA THR A 55 11.17 20.52 25.13
C THR A 55 9.86 21.04 24.55
N LEU A 56 9.31 22.12 25.11
CA LEU A 56 8.07 22.70 24.60
C LEU A 56 8.27 23.28 23.19
N ALA A 57 9.39 23.99 22.96
CA ALA A 57 9.75 24.50 21.65
C ALA A 57 9.96 23.37 20.62
N ALA A 58 10.62 22.28 21.01
CA ALA A 58 10.80 21.11 20.14
C ALA A 58 9.46 20.43 19.80
N VAL A 59 8.54 20.32 20.76
CA VAL A 59 7.20 19.76 20.53
C VAL A 59 6.38 20.67 19.61
N LEU A 60 6.42 22.00 19.81
CA LEU A 60 5.70 22.96 18.96
C LEU A 60 6.27 23.01 17.54
N ALA A 61 7.60 22.97 17.40
CA ALA A 61 8.26 22.90 16.09
C ALA A 61 7.98 21.56 15.39
N GLY A 62 7.98 20.44 16.13
CA GLY A 62 7.60 19.13 15.63
C GLY A 62 6.14 19.06 15.20
N ALA A 63 5.23 19.64 15.98
CA ALA A 63 3.81 19.73 15.64
C ALA A 63 3.57 20.64 14.42
N GLY A 64 4.26 21.79 14.35
CA GLY A 64 4.21 22.69 13.20
C GLY A 64 4.76 22.05 11.92
N GLY A 65 5.88 21.35 12.01
CA GLY A 65 6.46 20.58 10.92
C GLY A 65 5.56 19.43 10.46
N TYR A 66 4.93 18.70 11.40
CA TYR A 66 3.99 17.63 11.10
C TYR A 66 2.70 18.15 10.44
N LEU A 67 2.19 19.30 10.87
CA LEU A 67 1.01 19.93 10.27
C LEU A 67 1.30 20.53 8.88
N ALA A 68 2.49 21.11 8.68
CA ALA A 68 2.92 21.65 7.39
C ALA A 68 3.34 20.56 6.39
N ALA A 69 3.82 19.41 6.86
CA ALA A 69 4.12 18.24 6.04
C ALA A 69 2.89 17.34 5.81
N ARG A 70 1.70 17.74 6.27
CA ARG A 70 0.49 17.04 5.85
C ARG A 70 0.37 17.17 4.34
N PRO A 71 0.22 16.07 3.60
CA PRO A 71 -0.15 16.15 2.21
C PRO A 71 -1.43 17.01 2.13
N ALA A 72 -1.50 17.89 1.12
CA ALA A 72 -2.71 18.65 0.82
C ALA A 72 -3.93 17.71 0.93
N PRO A 73 -5.08 18.16 1.47
CA PRO A 73 -6.24 17.31 1.65
C PRO A 73 -6.51 16.61 0.32
N VAL A 74 -6.24 15.30 0.32
CA VAL A 74 -6.47 14.45 -0.83
C VAL A 74 -7.95 14.53 -1.05
N ASP A 75 -8.35 15.04 -2.21
CA ASP A 75 -9.75 15.24 -2.53
C ASP A 75 -10.57 13.98 -2.16
N GLU A 76 -11.32 14.06 -1.05
CA GLU A 76 -11.89 12.88 -0.37
C GLU A 76 -12.82 12.10 -1.30
N THR A 77 -13.35 12.80 -2.29
CA THR A 77 -14.23 12.30 -3.36
C THR A 77 -13.58 11.23 -4.26
N CYS A 78 -12.27 11.25 -4.50
CA CYS A 78 -11.60 10.30 -5.40
C CYS A 78 -10.93 9.12 -4.65
N ASN A 79 -11.24 8.91 -3.36
CA ASN A 79 -10.61 7.86 -2.53
C ASN A 79 -11.42 6.55 -2.43
N GLY A 80 -12.56 6.44 -3.12
CA GLY A 80 -13.44 5.26 -3.05
C GLY A 80 -12.80 3.93 -3.50
N SER A 81 -11.69 3.99 -4.25
CA SER A 81 -10.99 2.82 -4.79
C SER A 81 -10.44 1.88 -3.70
N GLY A 82 -10.11 2.39 -2.51
CA GLY A 82 -9.54 1.57 -1.44
C GLY A 82 -10.50 0.48 -0.95
N GLN A 83 -11.79 0.80 -0.79
CA GLN A 83 -12.80 -0.18 -0.37
C GLN A 83 -13.08 -1.19 -1.49
N GLU A 84 -13.09 -0.71 -2.73
CA GLU A 84 -13.38 -1.53 -3.90
C GLU A 84 -12.32 -2.61 -4.16
N ILE A 85 -11.03 -2.27 -4.02
CA ILE A 85 -9.95 -3.25 -4.16
C ILE A 85 -9.86 -4.15 -2.93
N ALA A 86 -10.13 -3.64 -1.72
CA ALA A 86 -10.08 -4.42 -0.49
C ALA A 86 -11.16 -5.51 -0.43
N ALA A 87 -12.25 -5.37 -1.19
CA ALA A 87 -13.24 -6.44 -1.36
C ALA A 87 -12.70 -7.64 -2.17
N ILE A 88 -11.64 -7.44 -2.95
CA ILE A 88 -11.00 -8.47 -3.77
C ILE A 88 -9.68 -8.93 -3.14
N TRP A 89 -8.88 -7.99 -2.63
CA TRP A 89 -7.59 -8.22 -2.02
C TRP A 89 -7.47 -7.43 -0.72
N GLY A 90 -8.14 -7.91 0.33
CA GLY A 90 -8.13 -7.37 1.67
C GLY A 90 -7.41 -8.28 2.68
N ALA A 91 -7.57 -7.95 3.97
CA ALA A 91 -6.98 -8.74 5.04
C ALA A 91 -7.47 -10.20 5.06
N ARG A 92 -8.76 -10.40 4.75
CA ARG A 92 -9.40 -11.72 4.72
C ARG A 92 -8.79 -12.61 3.64
N GLU A 93 -8.69 -12.12 2.41
CA GLU A 93 -8.17 -12.89 1.28
C GLU A 93 -6.69 -13.19 1.46
N ARG A 94 -5.92 -12.24 2.00
CA ARG A 94 -4.52 -12.47 2.37
C ARG A 94 -4.37 -13.60 3.37
N GLU A 95 -5.14 -13.56 4.46
CA GLU A 95 -5.06 -14.57 5.52
C GLU A 95 -5.51 -15.96 5.01
N GLU A 96 -6.52 -16.02 4.15
CA GLU A 96 -6.96 -17.27 3.54
C GLU A 96 -5.88 -17.92 2.68
N ILE A 97 -5.19 -17.14 1.83
CA ILE A 97 -4.11 -17.67 1.00
C ILE A 97 -2.88 -17.98 1.85
N ASP A 98 -2.54 -17.15 2.84
CA ASP A 98 -1.46 -17.42 3.78
C ASP A 98 -1.63 -18.79 4.47
N ARG A 99 -2.83 -19.05 5.02
CA ARG A 99 -3.16 -20.38 5.59
C ARG A 99 -3.09 -21.49 4.56
N ARG A 100 -3.50 -21.23 3.31
CA ARG A 100 -3.40 -22.23 2.24
C ARG A 100 -1.95 -22.62 1.99
N PHE A 101 -1.05 -21.65 1.86
CA PHE A 101 0.37 -21.88 1.63
C PHE A 101 1.04 -22.51 2.86
N ALA A 102 0.68 -22.11 4.08
CA ALA A 102 1.13 -22.76 5.30
C ALA A 102 0.72 -24.26 5.35
N GLY A 103 -0.50 -24.58 4.89
CA GLY A 103 -0.98 -25.95 4.78
C GLY A 103 -0.22 -26.83 3.78
N LEU A 104 0.50 -26.23 2.82
CA LEU A 104 1.37 -26.94 1.87
C LEU A 104 2.79 -27.20 2.42
N GLY A 105 3.12 -26.62 3.58
CA GLY A 105 4.35 -26.85 4.32
C GLY A 105 5.29 -25.64 4.40
N PRO A 106 6.35 -25.72 5.24
CA PRO A 106 7.15 -24.55 5.63
C PRO A 106 7.77 -23.79 4.45
N TYR A 107 8.32 -24.51 3.47
CA TYR A 107 8.91 -23.91 2.27
C TYR A 107 7.92 -23.02 1.49
N HIS A 108 6.67 -23.47 1.34
CA HIS A 108 5.65 -22.67 0.64
C HIS A 108 5.33 -21.39 1.40
N SER A 109 5.21 -21.46 2.73
CA SER A 109 4.92 -20.29 3.56
C SER A 109 6.08 -19.30 3.69
N THR A 110 7.34 -19.75 3.74
CA THR A 110 8.49 -18.86 4.00
C THR A 110 9.16 -18.37 2.73
N GLU A 111 9.21 -19.19 1.69
CA GLU A 111 9.94 -18.86 0.45
C GLU A 111 9.01 -18.43 -0.68
N LEU A 112 7.89 -19.14 -0.89
CA LEU A 112 7.03 -18.90 -2.05
C LEU A 112 5.98 -17.82 -1.77
N TRP A 113 5.33 -17.86 -0.62
CA TRP A 113 4.23 -16.96 -0.32
C TRP A 113 4.63 -15.47 -0.23
N PRO A 114 5.70 -15.07 0.48
CA PRO A 114 6.03 -13.65 0.65
C PRO A 114 6.20 -12.86 -0.66
N PRO A 115 6.94 -13.33 -1.69
CA PRO A 115 7.03 -12.61 -2.95
C PRO A 115 5.71 -12.60 -3.73
N ILE A 116 4.87 -13.63 -3.61
CA ILE A 116 3.53 -13.68 -4.23
C ILE A 116 2.61 -12.63 -3.59
N ALA A 117 2.56 -12.58 -2.26
CA ALA A 117 1.81 -11.57 -1.51
C ALA A 117 2.26 -10.15 -1.87
N ALA A 118 3.57 -9.90 -1.93
CA ALA A 118 4.11 -8.60 -2.32
C ALA A 118 3.73 -8.21 -3.75
N ALA A 119 3.66 -9.16 -4.69
CA ALA A 119 3.24 -8.90 -6.05
C ALA A 119 1.73 -8.59 -6.15
N LEU A 120 0.88 -9.27 -5.37
CA LEU A 120 -0.55 -8.94 -5.25
C LEU A 120 -0.73 -7.52 -4.66
N ASP A 121 0.07 -7.16 -3.66
CA ASP A 121 0.05 -5.83 -3.05
C ASP A 121 0.45 -4.74 -4.02
N ALA A 122 1.51 -4.97 -4.79
CA ALA A 122 1.95 -4.05 -5.83
C ALA A 122 0.88 -3.87 -6.90
N TYR A 123 0.23 -4.95 -7.35
CA TYR A 123 -0.85 -4.88 -8.34
C TYR A 123 -2.05 -4.09 -7.80
N ALA A 124 -2.51 -4.41 -6.59
CA ALA A 124 -3.63 -3.71 -5.94
C ALA A 124 -3.32 -2.22 -5.73
N GLY A 125 -2.09 -1.89 -5.30
CA GLY A 125 -1.63 -0.50 -5.15
C GLY A 125 -1.56 0.25 -6.49
N GLY A 126 -1.08 -0.40 -7.55
CA GLY A 126 -1.10 0.13 -8.91
C GLY A 126 -2.52 0.44 -9.39
N TRP A 127 -3.45 -0.49 -9.16
CA TRP A 127 -4.87 -0.31 -9.47
C TRP A 127 -5.49 0.89 -8.73
N MET A 128 -5.28 1.00 -7.42
CA MET A 128 -5.77 2.13 -6.62
C MET A 128 -5.24 3.47 -7.14
N THR A 129 -3.97 3.51 -7.50
CA THR A 129 -3.30 4.69 -8.05
C THR A 129 -3.90 5.07 -9.41
N ALA A 130 -4.06 4.11 -10.31
CA ALA A 130 -4.64 4.34 -11.63
C ALA A 130 -6.11 4.81 -11.55
N HIS A 131 -6.91 4.23 -10.66
CA HIS A 131 -8.29 4.65 -10.42
C HIS A 131 -8.36 6.09 -9.91
N LYS A 132 -7.56 6.43 -8.89
CA LYS A 132 -7.50 7.78 -8.35
C LYS A 132 -7.05 8.79 -9.41
N ASN A 133 -6.05 8.45 -10.21
CA ASN A 133 -5.55 9.30 -11.28
C ASN A 133 -6.61 9.57 -12.35
N ALA A 134 -7.39 8.55 -12.74
CA ALA A 134 -8.48 8.70 -13.70
C ALA A 134 -9.57 9.65 -13.17
N CYS A 135 -9.98 9.49 -11.90
CA CYS A 135 -10.94 10.37 -11.24
C CYS A 135 -10.45 11.82 -11.18
N LEU A 136 -9.22 12.04 -10.72
CA LEU A 136 -8.63 13.38 -10.60
C LEU A 136 -8.45 14.06 -11.97
N ALA A 137 -8.05 13.31 -13.01
CA ALA A 137 -7.90 13.85 -14.36
C ALA A 137 -9.25 14.31 -14.95
N HIS A 138 -10.31 13.53 -14.78
CA HIS A 138 -11.66 13.96 -15.18
C HIS A 138 -12.10 15.21 -14.42
N ARG A 139 -11.87 15.24 -13.10
CA ARG A 139 -12.22 16.39 -12.27
C ARG A 139 -11.46 17.68 -12.62
N ARG A 140 -10.23 17.57 -13.12
CA ARG A 140 -9.47 18.69 -13.66
C ARG A 140 -9.90 19.11 -15.07
N GLY A 141 -10.83 18.38 -15.70
CA GLY A 141 -11.27 18.62 -17.07
C GLY A 141 -10.30 18.10 -18.13
N GLU A 142 -9.32 17.26 -17.76
CA GLU A 142 -8.34 16.69 -18.70
C GLU A 142 -8.92 15.52 -19.49
N ASN A 143 -9.81 14.73 -18.87
CA ASN A 143 -10.53 13.64 -19.51
C ASN A 143 -12.01 13.98 -19.67
N SER A 144 -12.58 13.75 -20.84
CA SER A 144 -14.02 13.78 -21.05
C SER A 144 -14.73 12.70 -20.23
N GLU A 145 -16.03 12.84 -20.02
CA GLU A 145 -16.88 11.83 -19.36
C GLU A 145 -16.76 10.46 -20.06
N ALA A 146 -16.90 10.44 -21.39
CA ALA A 146 -16.75 9.21 -22.17
C ALA A 146 -15.36 8.54 -22.00
N LEU A 147 -14.30 9.33 -21.86
CA LEU A 147 -12.96 8.80 -21.64
C LEU A 147 -12.77 8.29 -20.21
N LEU A 148 -13.38 8.95 -19.22
CA LEU A 148 -13.43 8.44 -17.85
C LEU A 148 -14.13 7.07 -17.82
N ASP A 149 -15.28 6.94 -18.48
CA ASP A 149 -16.04 5.69 -18.54
C ASP A 149 -15.19 4.55 -19.10
N GLN A 150 -14.48 4.78 -20.21
CA GLN A 150 -13.59 3.76 -20.80
C GLN A 150 -12.45 3.37 -19.85
N ARG A 151 -11.87 4.34 -19.12
CA ARG A 151 -10.86 4.05 -18.10
C ARG A 151 -11.43 3.20 -16.96
N MET A 152 -12.63 3.51 -16.48
CA MET A 152 -13.29 2.75 -15.42
C MET A 152 -13.63 1.34 -15.87
N VAL A 153 -14.04 1.15 -17.14
CA VAL A 153 -14.26 -0.17 -17.74
C VAL A 153 -12.97 -0.99 -17.79
N CYS A 154 -11.86 -0.40 -18.26
CA CYS A 154 -10.56 -1.07 -18.26
C CYS A 154 -10.15 -1.49 -16.84
N LEU A 155 -10.24 -0.57 -15.86
CA LEU A 155 -9.89 -0.85 -14.47
C LEU A 155 -10.79 -1.93 -13.85
N ALA A 156 -12.09 -1.94 -14.16
CA ALA A 156 -12.99 -2.99 -13.71
C ALA A 156 -12.57 -4.37 -14.24
N GLN A 157 -12.13 -4.46 -15.50
CA GLN A 157 -11.61 -5.69 -16.10
C GLN A 157 -10.31 -6.15 -15.40
N ARG A 158 -9.35 -5.22 -15.16
CA ARG A 158 -8.12 -5.52 -14.42
C ARG A 158 -8.39 -6.03 -13.00
N LYS A 159 -9.35 -5.41 -12.31
CA LYS A 159 -9.79 -5.85 -10.98
C LYS A 159 -10.41 -7.24 -11.01
N ALA A 160 -11.25 -7.54 -12.00
CA ALA A 160 -11.83 -8.87 -12.18
C ALA A 160 -10.76 -9.94 -12.42
N GLY A 161 -9.78 -9.65 -13.29
CA GLY A 161 -8.65 -10.56 -13.53
C GLY A 161 -7.81 -10.84 -12.28
N LEU A 162 -7.54 -9.81 -11.46
CA LEU A 162 -6.91 -10.00 -10.14
C LEU A 162 -7.74 -10.94 -9.25
N GLY A 163 -9.07 -10.76 -9.23
CA GLY A 163 -9.99 -11.63 -8.49
C GLY A 163 -9.89 -13.10 -8.91
N GLU A 164 -9.79 -13.37 -10.21
CA GLU A 164 -9.62 -14.73 -10.73
C GLU A 164 -8.26 -15.34 -10.38
N ALA A 165 -7.17 -14.56 -10.44
CA ALA A 165 -5.86 -15.00 -9.99
C ALA A 165 -5.87 -15.36 -8.49
N ILE A 166 -6.51 -14.54 -7.65
CA ILE A 166 -6.71 -14.80 -6.23
C ILE A 166 -7.54 -16.08 -6.02
N ALA A 167 -8.58 -16.30 -6.81
CA ALA A 167 -9.39 -17.52 -6.73
C ALA A 167 -8.57 -18.78 -7.02
N VAL A 168 -7.68 -18.75 -8.02
CA VAL A 168 -6.75 -19.85 -8.32
C VAL A 168 -5.77 -20.07 -7.15
N LEU A 169 -5.18 -19.00 -6.61
CA LEU A 169 -4.23 -19.10 -5.49
C LEU A 169 -4.87 -19.60 -4.19
N ARG A 170 -6.14 -19.25 -3.93
CA ARG A 170 -6.89 -19.80 -2.77
C ARG A 170 -7.07 -21.31 -2.84
N ALA A 171 -7.13 -21.87 -4.05
CA ALA A 171 -7.24 -23.30 -4.30
C ALA A 171 -5.88 -23.98 -4.55
N ALA A 172 -4.76 -23.26 -4.43
CA ALA A 172 -3.45 -23.72 -4.88
C ALA A 172 -2.99 -25.01 -4.18
N ASP A 173 -2.59 -26.04 -4.91
CA ASP A 173 -1.74 -27.10 -4.37
C ASP A 173 -0.24 -26.74 -4.55
N GLY A 174 0.66 -27.69 -4.29
CA GLY A 174 2.10 -27.44 -4.38
C GLY A 174 2.57 -26.99 -5.76
N GLU A 175 1.94 -27.48 -6.83
CA GLU A 175 2.32 -27.09 -8.20
C GLU A 175 1.84 -25.67 -8.50
N VAL A 176 0.57 -25.35 -8.17
CA VAL A 176 0.04 -23.99 -8.35
C VAL A 176 0.82 -22.99 -7.50
N ALA A 177 1.19 -23.36 -6.28
CA ALA A 177 1.95 -22.50 -5.38
C ALA A 177 3.36 -22.19 -5.94
N ALA A 178 4.03 -23.17 -6.55
CA ALA A 178 5.32 -22.95 -7.21
C ALA A 178 5.23 -21.99 -8.41
N ARG A 179 4.05 -21.89 -9.05
CA ARG A 179 3.77 -21.01 -10.20
C ARG A 179 3.12 -19.69 -9.81
N GLY A 180 2.90 -19.41 -8.53
CA GLY A 180 2.07 -18.28 -8.10
C GLY A 180 2.54 -16.91 -8.61
N LEU A 181 3.86 -16.69 -8.73
CA LEU A 181 4.39 -15.46 -9.33
C LEU A 181 4.11 -15.36 -10.83
N GLU A 182 4.11 -16.47 -11.55
CA GLU A 182 3.79 -16.50 -12.99
C GLU A 182 2.33 -16.12 -13.23
N ILE A 183 1.42 -16.63 -12.39
CA ILE A 183 -0.01 -16.28 -12.42
C ILE A 183 -0.19 -14.76 -12.31
N ILE A 184 0.47 -14.12 -11.34
CA ILE A 184 0.35 -12.67 -11.10
C ILE A 184 1.00 -11.87 -12.22
N ARG A 185 2.19 -12.27 -12.69
CA ARG A 185 2.91 -11.57 -13.79
C ARG A 185 2.17 -11.65 -15.12
N GLY A 186 1.32 -12.65 -15.31
CA GLY A 186 0.50 -12.78 -16.49
C GLY A 186 -0.82 -11.99 -16.43
N LEU A 187 -1.14 -11.34 -15.31
CA LEU A 187 -2.25 -10.39 -15.27
C LEU A 187 -2.00 -9.25 -16.26
N GLN A 188 -3.06 -8.81 -16.92
CA GLN A 188 -2.95 -7.64 -17.79
C GLN A 188 -2.46 -6.42 -16.97
N PRO A 189 -1.48 -5.65 -17.47
CA PRO A 189 -0.96 -4.48 -16.77
C PRO A 189 -2.05 -3.45 -16.50
N VAL A 190 -2.02 -2.85 -15.31
CA VAL A 190 -2.92 -1.74 -14.95
C VAL A 190 -2.60 -0.48 -15.76
N ASP A 191 -1.33 -0.29 -16.13
CA ASP A 191 -0.85 0.90 -16.85
C ASP A 191 -1.47 1.06 -18.23
N ASP A 192 -1.93 -0.04 -18.86
CA ASP A 192 -2.68 0.00 -20.12
C ASP A 192 -3.94 0.86 -20.00
N CYS A 193 -4.56 0.91 -18.81
CA CYS A 193 -5.74 1.73 -18.55
C CYS A 193 -5.43 3.25 -18.48
N ALA A 194 -4.18 3.65 -18.67
CA ALA A 194 -3.76 5.04 -18.83
C ALA A 194 -3.54 5.45 -20.29
N ASP A 195 -3.52 4.52 -21.25
CA ASP A 195 -3.39 4.83 -22.67
C ASP A 195 -4.71 5.36 -23.24
N LEU A 196 -4.86 6.68 -23.19
CA LEU A 196 -6.05 7.38 -23.65
C LEU A 196 -6.32 7.20 -25.14
N ARG A 197 -5.29 6.99 -25.97
CA ARG A 197 -5.46 6.80 -27.42
C ARG A 197 -5.97 5.40 -27.71
N ALA A 198 -5.45 4.39 -27.02
CA ALA A 198 -5.98 3.03 -27.12
C ALA A 198 -7.45 3.00 -26.67
N LEU A 199 -7.75 3.58 -25.51
CA LEU A 199 -9.11 3.59 -24.94
C LEU A 199 -10.11 4.38 -25.80
N ALA A 200 -9.71 5.50 -26.40
CA ALA A 200 -10.58 6.27 -27.28
C ALA A 200 -10.99 5.53 -28.57
N ASN A 201 -10.21 4.51 -28.98
CA ASN A 201 -10.49 3.69 -30.15
C ASN A 201 -11.23 2.39 -29.80
N GLU A 202 -11.52 2.13 -28.53
CA GLU A 202 -12.33 0.97 -28.15
C GLU A 202 -13.78 1.13 -28.59
N ALA A 203 -14.39 0.02 -29.00
CA ALA A 203 -15.81 0.00 -29.31
C ALA A 203 -16.61 0.41 -28.06
N PRO A 204 -17.64 1.27 -28.22
CA PRO A 204 -18.49 1.64 -27.10
C PRO A 204 -19.13 0.39 -26.51
N LEU A 205 -19.37 0.42 -25.20
CA LEU A 205 -20.10 -0.64 -24.53
C LEU A 205 -21.48 -0.81 -25.17
N PRO A 206 -22.00 -2.04 -25.26
CA PRO A 206 -23.38 -2.25 -25.68
C PRO A 206 -24.35 -1.48 -24.78
N GLU A 207 -25.39 -0.90 -25.38
CA GLU A 207 -26.47 -0.19 -24.66
C GLU A 207 -27.26 -1.15 -23.76
N ASP A 208 -27.44 -2.38 -24.22
CA ASP A 208 -28.13 -3.44 -23.48
C ASP A 208 -27.33 -3.84 -22.22
N PRO A 209 -27.88 -3.61 -21.01
CA PRO A 209 -27.22 -3.92 -19.75
C PRO A 209 -27.01 -5.42 -19.53
N GLU A 210 -27.90 -6.28 -20.03
CA GLU A 210 -27.75 -7.73 -19.90
C GLU A 210 -26.60 -8.24 -20.77
N LEU A 211 -26.51 -7.73 -22.01
CA LEU A 211 -25.38 -8.05 -22.89
C LEU A 211 -24.07 -7.53 -22.31
N ARG A 212 -24.06 -6.34 -21.72
CA ARG A 212 -22.87 -5.77 -21.07
C ARG A 212 -22.39 -6.63 -19.90
N ALA A 213 -23.32 -7.08 -19.05
CA ALA A 213 -23.02 -7.98 -17.94
C ALA A 213 -22.49 -9.33 -18.43
N ALA A 214 -23.11 -9.92 -19.46
CA ALA A 214 -22.65 -11.17 -20.05
C ALA A 214 -21.23 -11.04 -20.65
N LEU A 215 -20.93 -9.95 -21.35
CA LEU A 215 -19.56 -9.72 -21.86
C LEU A 215 -18.54 -9.53 -20.74
N ALA A 216 -18.90 -8.86 -19.65
CA ALA A 216 -18.03 -8.70 -18.48
C ALA A 216 -17.74 -10.04 -17.81
N ASP A 217 -18.75 -10.89 -17.63
CA ASP A 217 -18.61 -12.25 -17.12
C ASP A 217 -17.68 -13.10 -17.99
N GLN A 218 -17.90 -13.11 -19.30
CA GLN A 218 -17.06 -13.90 -20.22
C GLN A 218 -15.61 -13.40 -20.25
N ARG A 219 -15.38 -12.08 -20.13
CA ARG A 219 -14.02 -11.53 -19.99
C ARG A 219 -13.34 -12.00 -18.71
N ALA A 220 -14.04 -11.97 -17.57
CA ALA A 220 -13.49 -12.48 -16.31
C ALA A 220 -13.14 -13.98 -16.45
N ARG A 221 -14.00 -14.78 -17.09
CA ARG A 221 -13.71 -16.20 -17.35
C ARG A 221 -12.49 -16.41 -18.25
N LEU A 222 -12.23 -15.54 -19.23
CA LEU A 222 -10.98 -15.58 -20.02
C LEU A 222 -9.75 -15.28 -19.16
N GLU A 223 -9.83 -14.33 -18.22
CA GLU A 223 -8.74 -14.08 -17.27
C GLU A 223 -8.48 -15.31 -16.39
N ARG A 224 -9.54 -16.03 -15.99
CA ARG A 224 -9.42 -17.31 -15.28
C ARG A 224 -8.76 -18.40 -16.12
N VAL A 225 -9.09 -18.51 -17.42
CA VAL A 225 -8.40 -19.42 -18.35
C VAL A 225 -6.89 -19.13 -18.34
N GLY A 226 -6.50 -17.86 -18.49
CA GLY A 226 -5.08 -17.48 -18.46
C GLY A 226 -4.41 -17.75 -17.11
N ALA A 227 -5.12 -17.55 -15.99
CA ALA A 227 -4.62 -17.88 -14.66
C ALA A 227 -4.42 -19.40 -14.48
N LEU A 228 -5.36 -20.23 -14.96
CA LEU A 228 -5.27 -21.70 -14.92
C LEU A 228 -4.13 -22.21 -15.78
N ASP A 229 -3.99 -21.70 -17.00
CA ASP A 229 -2.91 -22.06 -17.91
C ASP A 229 -1.53 -21.80 -17.27
N ARG A 230 -1.31 -20.59 -16.75
CA ARG A 230 -0.08 -20.24 -16.01
C ARG A 230 0.11 -21.00 -14.71
N ALA A 231 -0.98 -21.50 -14.11
CA ALA A 231 -0.92 -22.38 -12.96
C ALA A 231 -0.58 -23.84 -13.33
N GLY A 232 -0.33 -24.15 -14.61
CA GLY A 232 -0.10 -25.51 -15.09
C GLY A 232 -1.36 -26.37 -15.13
N ARG A 233 -2.56 -25.77 -15.06
CA ARG A 233 -3.86 -26.46 -15.10
C ARG A 233 -4.40 -26.48 -16.51
N GLU A 234 -3.62 -27.02 -17.45
CA GLU A 234 -3.90 -26.97 -18.89
C GLU A 234 -5.26 -27.58 -19.26
N ILE A 235 -5.61 -28.75 -18.73
CA ILE A 235 -6.90 -29.40 -18.99
C ILE A 235 -8.06 -28.50 -18.54
N ALA A 236 -8.01 -27.97 -17.31
CA ALA A 236 -9.05 -27.10 -16.79
C ALA A 236 -9.12 -25.75 -17.55
N ALA A 237 -7.98 -25.26 -18.03
CA ALA A 237 -7.93 -24.05 -18.85
C ALA A 237 -8.61 -24.28 -20.21
N ILE A 238 -8.35 -25.42 -20.87
CA ILE A 238 -8.95 -25.79 -22.16
C ILE A 238 -10.46 -25.98 -22.00
N GLU A 239 -10.91 -26.76 -21.02
CA GLU A 239 -12.35 -26.98 -20.76
C GLU A 239 -13.07 -25.64 -20.56
N LEU A 240 -12.52 -24.76 -19.73
CA LEU A 240 -13.10 -23.44 -19.50
C LEU A 240 -13.08 -22.55 -20.75
N ALA A 241 -12.03 -22.63 -21.57
CA ALA A 241 -11.91 -21.86 -22.82
C ALA A 241 -12.97 -22.30 -23.84
N GLU A 242 -13.25 -23.60 -23.95
CA GLU A 242 -14.30 -24.13 -24.82
C GLU A 242 -15.68 -23.64 -24.39
N GLU A 243 -15.97 -23.64 -23.09
CA GLU A 243 -17.22 -23.08 -22.57
C GLU A 243 -17.38 -21.59 -22.88
N VAL A 244 -16.31 -20.81 -22.70
CA VAL A 244 -16.32 -19.37 -23.02
C VAL A 244 -16.55 -19.14 -24.50
N LEU A 245 -15.90 -19.93 -25.36
CA LEU A 245 -16.10 -19.86 -26.82
C LEU A 245 -17.55 -20.18 -27.21
N ALA A 246 -18.13 -21.22 -26.60
CA ALA A 246 -19.53 -21.59 -26.83
C ALA A 246 -20.49 -20.46 -26.41
N ALA A 247 -20.27 -19.85 -25.24
CA ALA A 247 -21.05 -18.73 -24.75
C ALA A 247 -20.90 -17.49 -25.65
N ALA A 248 -19.68 -17.15 -26.07
CA ALA A 248 -19.43 -16.04 -27.00
C ALA A 248 -20.14 -16.24 -28.34
N HIS A 249 -20.13 -17.46 -28.88
CA HIS A 249 -20.89 -17.79 -30.09
C HIS A 249 -22.41 -17.66 -29.89
N ALA A 250 -22.94 -18.01 -28.72
CA ALA A 250 -24.35 -17.82 -28.40
C ALA A 250 -24.73 -16.33 -28.35
N LEU A 251 -23.91 -15.50 -27.69
CA LEU A 251 -24.08 -14.04 -27.64
C LEU A 251 -24.07 -13.42 -29.05
N ARG A 252 -23.20 -13.94 -29.94
CA ARG A 252 -23.13 -13.50 -31.35
C ARG A 252 -24.36 -13.90 -32.16
N ARG A 253 -24.86 -15.13 -32.02
CA ARG A 253 -25.99 -15.64 -32.82
C ARG A 253 -27.30 -14.90 -32.57
N GLY A 254 -27.44 -14.24 -31.43
CA GLY A 254 -28.61 -13.42 -31.12
C GLY A 254 -28.63 -12.04 -31.79
N ARG A 255 -27.53 -11.57 -32.43
CA ARG A 255 -27.44 -10.17 -32.89
C ARG A 255 -26.66 -9.97 -34.20
N PRO A 256 -27.15 -9.13 -35.13
CA PRO A 256 -26.41 -8.78 -36.34
C PRO A 256 -25.16 -7.94 -36.00
N TRP A 257 -24.01 -8.33 -36.54
CA TRP A 257 -22.80 -7.51 -36.50
C TRP A 257 -23.04 -6.19 -37.25
N PRO A 258 -22.75 -5.00 -36.68
CA PRO A 258 -22.80 -3.77 -37.44
C PRO A 258 -21.76 -3.86 -38.56
N ARG A 259 -22.22 -3.94 -39.81
CA ARG A 259 -21.36 -3.83 -41.00
C ARG A 259 -20.77 -2.41 -41.06
N ARG A 260 -19.75 -2.11 -40.27
CA ARG A 260 -18.93 -0.91 -40.44
C ARG A 260 -17.55 -1.29 -40.94
N CYS A 261 -17.53 -1.63 -42.22
CA CYS A 261 -16.40 -1.34 -43.11
C CYS A 261 -17.00 -0.67 -44.35
N SER A 262 -17.50 0.57 -44.20
CA SER A 262 -17.63 1.43 -45.38
C SER A 262 -16.25 2.05 -45.61
N PRO A 263 -15.59 1.80 -46.76
CA PRO A 263 -14.41 2.57 -47.11
C PRO A 263 -14.82 4.04 -47.25
N ALA A 264 -14.00 4.95 -46.71
CA ALA A 264 -14.19 6.38 -46.89
C ALA A 264 -14.29 6.71 -48.40
N PRO A 265 -15.20 7.61 -48.84
CA PRO A 265 -15.15 8.13 -50.20
C PRO A 265 -13.84 8.92 -50.36
N GLY A 266 -13.15 8.63 -51.46
CA GLY A 266 -11.79 9.09 -51.77
C GLY A 266 -11.64 10.58 -52.08
#